data_AF-A0A1F6Y4B3-F1
#
_entry.id   AF-A0A1F6Y4B3-F1
#
_cell.length_a   1.000
_cell.length_b   1.000
_cell.length_c   1.000
_cell.angle_alpha   90.00
_cell.angle_beta   90.00
_cell.angle_gamma   90.00
#
_symmetry.space_group_name_H-M   'P 1'
#
loop_
_entity.id
_entity.type
_entity.pdbx_description
1 polymer ?
#
loop_
_entity_poly.entity_id
_entity_poly.type
_entity_poly.pdbx_seq_one_letter_code
_entity_poly.pdbx_strand_id
1 'polypeptide(L)' 'MDDREQKFKPEEHYICLGGCRGVSKKPGVCQTPDCVDHGHEMVRCSCTDGRHNNFEPLELKL' A
#
# COMPACT_ATOMS: atom_id res chain seq x y z
N MET A 1 9.73 10.50 31.44
CA MET A 1 8.96 9.53 30.64
C MET A 1 9.28 9.88 29.20
N ASP A 2 10.37 9.31 28.71
CA ASP A 2 11.00 9.70 27.46
C ASP A 2 10.08 9.47 26.26
N ASP A 3 9.90 10.56 25.53
CA ASP A 3 9.24 10.75 24.24
C ASP A 3 9.96 9.92 23.15
N ARG A 4 9.87 8.59 23.25
CA ARG A 4 10.35 7.68 22.20
C ARG A 4 9.36 7.73 21.06
N GLU A 5 9.50 8.79 20.27
CA GLU A 5 9.12 8.87 18.87
C GLU A 5 9.32 7.48 18.25
N GLN A 6 8.21 6.78 18.08
CA GLN A 6 8.19 5.52 17.37
C GLN A 6 8.58 5.87 15.94
N LYS A 7 9.88 5.83 15.67
CA LYS A 7 10.48 5.67 14.35
C LYS A 7 9.83 4.43 13.77
N PHE A 8 8.65 4.61 13.20
CA PHE A 8 8.02 3.70 12.29
C PHE A 8 9.06 3.59 11.18
N LYS A 9 9.90 2.55 11.22
CA LYS A 9 10.59 2.13 10.02
C LYS A 9 9.44 1.92 9.04
N PRO A 10 9.38 2.61 7.90
CA PRO A 10 8.44 2.24 6.86
C PRO A 10 8.91 0.86 6.40
N GLU A 11 8.45 -0.17 7.11
CA GLU A 11 8.77 -1.56 6.86
C GLU A 11 8.34 -1.81 5.43
N GLU A 12 9.31 -2.05 4.54
CA GLU A 12 9.08 -2.20 3.11
C GLU A 12 7.89 -3.11 2.86
N HIS A 13 6.82 -2.55 2.31
CA HIS A 13 5.62 -3.30 1.96
C HIS A 13 5.28 -3.03 0.49
N TYR A 14 4.41 -3.86 -0.04
CA TYR A 14 4.08 -3.94 -1.45
C TYR A 14 2.58 -3.69 -1.58
N ILE A 15 2.19 -2.93 -2.59
CA ILE A 15 0.80 -2.57 -2.87
C ILE A 15 0.38 -3.09 -4.24
N CYS A 16 -0.89 -3.45 -4.37
CA CYS A 16 -1.50 -3.78 -5.65
C CYS A 16 -1.99 -2.50 -6.35
N LEU A 17 -1.64 -2.32 -7.62
CA LEU A 17 -2.07 -1.18 -8.43
C LEU A 17 -3.36 -1.45 -9.22
N GLY A 18 -3.79 -2.71 -9.34
CA GLY A 18 -5.03 -3.11 -10.01
C GLY A 18 -6.33 -2.76 -9.27
N GLY A 19 -6.28 -1.80 -8.34
CA GLY A 19 -7.47 -1.23 -7.70
C GLY A 19 -8.03 -2.00 -6.50
N CYS A 20 -7.54 -3.20 -6.19
CA CYS A 20 -8.04 -3.97 -5.04
C CYS A 20 -7.52 -3.49 -3.67
N ARG A 21 -6.57 -2.54 -3.67
CA ARG A 21 -5.96 -1.98 -2.44
C ARG A 21 -5.25 -3.02 -1.57
N GLY A 22 -4.81 -4.13 -2.17
CA GLY A 22 -4.04 -5.17 -1.49
C GLY A 22 -2.70 -4.62 -0.99
N VAL A 23 -2.33 -4.99 0.24
CA VAL A 23 -1.04 -4.66 0.88
C VAL A 23 -0.36 -5.93 1.36
N SER A 24 0.94 -6.06 1.14
CA SER A 24 1.75 -7.20 1.61
C SER A 24 3.06 -6.73 2.24
N LYS A 25 3.47 -7.34 3.35
CA LYS A 25 4.79 -7.09 3.97
C LYS A 25 5.95 -7.78 3.26
N LYS A 26 5.66 -8.61 2.26
CA LYS A 26 6.64 -9.40 1.52
C LYS A 26 6.43 -9.21 0.03
N PRO A 27 7.50 -9.26 -0.78
CA PRO A 27 7.36 -9.30 -2.23
C PRO A 27 6.53 -10.52 -2.63
N GLY A 28 5.74 -10.37 -3.68
CA GLY A 28 4.83 -11.40 -4.16
C GLY A 28 3.84 -10.82 -5.17
N VAL A 29 2.85 -11.62 -5.53
CA VAL A 29 1.81 -11.26 -6.50
C VAL A 29 0.47 -10.99 -5.80
N CYS A 30 -0.42 -10.23 -6.44
CA CYS A 30 -1.77 -10.02 -5.93
C CYS A 30 -2.55 -11.35 -5.90
N GLN A 31 -3.18 -11.65 -4.77
CA GLN A 31 -3.99 -12.87 -4.56
C GLN A 31 -5.49 -12.59 -4.51
N THR A 32 -5.92 -11.36 -4.86
CA THR A 32 -7.34 -11.01 -4.87
C THR A 32 -7.98 -11.57 -6.14
N PRO A 33 -8.93 -12.52 -6.06
CA PRO A 33 -9.45 -13.25 -7.22
C PRO A 33 -10.09 -12.35 -8.30
N ASP A 34 -10.75 -11.27 -7.88
CA ASP A 34 -11.46 -10.32 -8.75
C ASP A 34 -10.65 -9.07 -9.09
N CYS A 35 -9.35 -9.04 -8.78
CA CYS A 35 -8.49 -7.92 -9.14
C CYS A 35 -8.02 -8.06 -10.59
N VAL A 36 -8.00 -6.94 -11.33
CA VAL A 36 -7.40 -6.89 -12.67
C VAL A 36 -5.93 -7.32 -12.66
N ASP A 37 -5.23 -7.09 -11.56
CA ASP A 37 -3.84 -7.50 -11.34
C ASP A 37 -3.71 -8.82 -10.57
N HIS A 38 -4.77 -9.64 -10.50
CA HIS A 38 -4.67 -10.96 -9.89
C HIS A 38 -3.56 -11.79 -10.54
N GLY A 39 -2.63 -12.29 -9.73
CA GLY A 39 -1.45 -13.02 -10.21
C GLY A 39 -0.29 -12.15 -10.70
N HIS A 40 -0.44 -10.81 -10.74
CA HIS A 40 0.64 -9.89 -11.10
C HIS A 40 1.44 -9.42 -9.88
N GLU A 41 2.72 -9.09 -10.09
CA GLU A 41 3.62 -8.64 -9.03
C GLU A 41 3.11 -7.36 -8.34
N MET A 42 3.18 -7.37 -7.01
CA MET A 42 2.87 -6.19 -6.21
C MET A 42 4.06 -5.23 -6.22
N VAL A 43 3.78 -3.94 -6.24
CA VAL A 43 4.81 -2.89 -6.35
C VAL A 43 5.25 -2.45 -4.95
N ARG A 44 6.56 -2.34 -4.72
CA ARG A 44 7.09 -1.80 -3.45
C ARG A 44 6.57 -0.38 -3.25
N CYS A 45 6.00 -0.14 -2.09
CA CYS A 45 5.49 1.16 -1.71
C CYS A 45 6.52 1.92 -0.88
N SER A 46 6.73 3.18 -1.23
CA SER A 46 7.67 4.09 -0.56
C SER A 46 6.97 5.11 0.34
N CYS A 47 5.79 4.78 0.87
CA CYS A 47 5.16 5.71 1.82
C CYS A 47 6.02 5.85 3.08
N THR A 48 5.88 6.99 3.74
CA THR A 48 6.49 7.26 5.04
C THR A 48 5.45 7.38 6.15
N ASP A 49 4.16 7.38 5.81
CA ASP A 49 3.04 7.68 6.70
C ASP A 49 2.06 6.50 6.87
N GLY A 50 2.31 5.36 6.22
CA GLY A 50 1.45 4.18 6.26
C GLY A 50 0.10 4.35 5.54
N ARG A 51 -0.12 5.44 4.80
CA ARG A 51 -1.43 5.73 4.16
C ARG A 51 -1.51 5.16 2.74
N HIS A 52 -1.73 3.86 2.66
CA HIS A 52 -1.77 3.11 1.38
C HIS A 52 -3.07 3.23 0.59
N ASN A 53 -4.15 3.56 1.28
CA ASN A 53 -5.50 3.35 0.78
C ASN A 53 -6.29 4.64 0.62
N ASN A 54 -5.65 5.80 0.83
CA ASN A 54 -6.27 7.09 0.59
C ASN A 54 -5.99 7.56 -0.83
N PHE A 55 -6.37 6.73 -1.81
CA PHE A 55 -6.66 7.21 -3.15
C PHE A 55 -8.03 7.89 -3.09
N GLU A 56 -8.13 9.01 -2.38
CA GLU A 56 -9.11 10.02 -2.76
C GLU A 56 -8.60 10.51 -4.12
N PRO A 57 -9.26 10.21 -5.26
CA PRO A 57 -8.91 10.87 -6.50
C PRO A 57 -9.04 12.37 -6.21
N LEU A 58 -7.93 13.10 -6.30
CA LEU A 58 -7.86 14.53 -5.96
C LEU A 58 -8.76 15.43 -6.84
N GLU A 59 -9.62 14.87 -7.69
CA GLU A 59 -10.40 15.58 -8.70
C GLU A 59 -11.84 15.02 -8.79
N LEU A 60 -12.61 15.10 -7.71
CA LEU A 60 -14.08 15.18 -7.81
C LEU A 60 -14.65 16.15 -6.75
N LYS A 61 -14.08 17.34 -6.68
CA LYS A 61 -14.75 18.53 -6.15
C LYS A 61 -14.89 19.54 -7.29
N LEU A 62 -15.91 19.34 -8.12
CA LEU A 62 -16.52 20.39 -8.94
C LEU A 62 -18.00 20.48 -8.55
#